data_AF-A0A9P6XVY1-F1
#
_entry.id   AF-A0A9P6XVY1-F1
#
_cell.length_a   1.000
_cell.length_b   1.000
_cell.length_c   1.000
_cell.angle_alpha   90.00
_cell.angle_beta   90.00
_cell.angle_gamma   90.00
#
_symmetry.space_group_name_H-M   'P 1'
#
loop_
_entity.id
_entity.type
_entity.pdbx_description
1 polymer ?
#
loop_
_entity_poly.entity_id
_entity_poly.type
_entity_poly.pdbx_seq_one_letter_code
_entity_poly.pdbx_strand_id
1 'polypeptide(L)'
;MIAIIGCIVLLSLVAAALATVISRAVTGPLGKAVHAIQAVARGDLSVSTQATSKDEAGKMLAATAEMTAMLRRFSEQTQLMAQMHAGPDISHRIPEDFPGVYGQLAGGINTVIFEHLDAIRDAIDVLNQYAIGNLAPDARRLPGSRAILHESMDAAKASLLAINTQIQQLAEAAAAG
;
A
#
# COMPACT_ATOMS: atom_id res chain seq x y z
N MET A 1 39.48 -58.11 19.85
CA MET A 1 38.91 -56.97 20.62
C MET A 1 39.44 -55.62 20.14
N ILE A 2 40.75 -55.41 20.02
CA ILE A 2 41.35 -54.12 19.57
C ILE A 2 40.80 -53.66 18.20
N ALA A 3 40.69 -54.57 17.22
CA ALA A 3 40.15 -54.25 15.90
C ALA A 3 38.67 -53.80 15.92
N ILE A 4 37.86 -54.37 16.82
CA ILE A 4 36.43 -54.03 16.96
C ILE A 4 36.30 -52.63 17.59
N ILE A 5 37.08 -52.35 18.63
CA ILE A 5 37.12 -51.04 19.29
C ILE A 5 37.57 -49.95 18.29
N GLY A 6 38.61 -50.24 17.49
CA GLY A 6 39.07 -49.33 16.44
C GLY A 6 37.98 -49.01 15.40
N CYS A 7 37.23 -50.04 14.96
CA CYS A 7 36.11 -49.86 14.03
C CYS A 7 34.97 -49.00 14.63
N ILE A 8 34.60 -49.24 15.89
CA ILE A 8 33.56 -48.46 16.57
C ILE A 8 33.99 -46.99 16.70
N VAL A 9 35.24 -46.74 17.10
CA VAL A 9 35.77 -45.37 17.21
C VAL A 9 35.77 -44.68 15.85
N LEU A 10 36.21 -45.35 14.79
CA LEU A 10 36.21 -44.81 13.44
C LEU A 10 34.79 -44.46 12.95
N LEU A 11 33.83 -45.37 13.14
CA LEU A 11 32.43 -45.14 12.76
C LEU A 11 31.81 -43.97 13.53
N SER A 12 32.07 -43.87 14.83
CA SER A 12 31.61 -42.73 15.66
C SER A 12 32.20 -41.40 15.18
N LEU A 13 33.48 -41.38 14.80
CA LEU A 13 34.12 -40.17 14.26
C LEU A 13 33.52 -39.76 12.91
N VAL A 14 33.27 -40.73 12.02
CA VAL A 14 32.61 -40.47 10.73
C VAL A 14 31.19 -39.95 10.94
N ALA A 15 30.43 -40.53 11.86
CA ALA A 15 29.09 -40.07 12.20
C ALA A 15 29.10 -38.62 12.74
N ALA A 16 30.03 -38.28 13.65
CA ALA A 16 30.18 -36.93 14.17
C ALA A 16 30.57 -35.91 13.09
N ALA A 17 31.48 -36.29 12.19
CA ALA A 17 31.87 -35.45 11.06
C ALA A 17 30.67 -35.20 10.13
N LEU A 18 29.92 -36.24 9.78
CA LEU A 18 28.74 -36.13 8.92
C LEU A 18 27.64 -35.28 9.58
N ALA A 19 27.38 -35.47 10.88
CA ALA A 19 26.43 -34.65 11.63
C ALA A 19 26.79 -33.16 11.61
N THR A 20 28.09 -32.85 11.73
CA THR A 20 28.58 -31.47 11.67
C THR A 20 28.40 -30.87 10.28
N VAL A 21 28.67 -31.65 9.22
CA VAL A 21 28.45 -31.22 7.82
C VAL A 21 26.97 -30.97 7.55
N ILE A 22 26.09 -31.91 7.92
CA ILE A 22 24.64 -31.77 7.72
C ILE A 22 24.09 -30.57 8.49
N SER A 23 24.49 -30.39 9.74
CA SER A 23 24.03 -29.25 10.56
C SER A 23 24.39 -27.91 9.92
N ARG A 24 25.61 -27.79 9.37
CA ARG A 24 26.09 -26.56 8.73
C ARG A 24 25.52 -26.34 7.33
N ALA A 25 25.32 -27.42 6.56
CA ALA A 25 24.84 -27.35 5.17
C ALA A 25 23.32 -27.27 5.06
N VAL A 26 22.58 -27.84 6.01
CA VAL A 26 21.11 -28.02 5.91
C VAL A 26 20.38 -27.35 7.07
N THR A 27 20.64 -27.76 8.31
CA THR A 27 19.88 -27.30 9.48
C THR A 27 20.03 -25.80 9.73
N GLY A 28 21.24 -25.26 9.60
CA GLY A 28 21.51 -23.83 9.75
C GLY A 28 20.76 -22.96 8.73
N PRO A 29 20.93 -23.18 7.42
CA PRO A 29 20.18 -22.47 6.38
C PRO A 29 18.65 -22.57 6.52
N LEU A 30 18.12 -23.75 6.84
CA LEU A 30 16.68 -23.94 7.08
C LEU A 30 16.19 -23.09 8.25
N GLY A 31 16.95 -23.07 9.37
CA GLY A 31 16.63 -22.23 10.52
C GLY A 31 16.57 -20.75 10.19
N LYS A 32 17.49 -20.25 9.33
CA LYS A 32 17.49 -18.86 8.87
C LYS A 32 16.25 -18.53 8.02
N ALA A 33 15.85 -19.43 7.13
CA ALA A 33 14.66 -19.25 6.30
C ALA A 33 13.39 -19.20 7.18
N VAL A 34 13.24 -20.14 8.12
CA VAL A 34 12.11 -20.16 9.06
C VAL A 34 12.06 -18.88 9.89
N HIS A 35 13.20 -18.42 10.41
CA HIS A 35 13.27 -17.17 11.15
C HIS A 35 12.83 -15.97 10.31
N ALA A 36 13.26 -15.89 9.05
CA ALA A 36 12.86 -14.81 8.15
C ALA A 36 11.36 -14.84 7.86
N ILE A 37 10.79 -16.02 7.60
CA ILE A 37 9.34 -16.19 7.40
C ILE A 37 8.55 -15.79 8.65
N GLN A 38 9.02 -16.19 9.84
CA GLN A 38 8.40 -15.79 11.10
C GLN A 38 8.50 -14.28 11.37
N ALA A 39 9.59 -13.64 10.98
CA ALA A 39 9.74 -12.19 11.06
C ALA A 39 8.75 -11.48 10.12
N VAL A 40 8.67 -11.93 8.86
CA VAL A 40 7.68 -11.43 7.88
C VAL A 40 6.25 -11.60 8.40
N ALA A 41 5.91 -12.74 9.01
CA ALA A 41 4.60 -12.98 9.60
C ALA A 41 4.24 -12.02 10.75
N ARG A 42 5.25 -11.42 11.40
CA ARG A 42 5.09 -10.39 12.44
C ARG A 42 5.23 -8.96 11.91
N GLY A 43 5.35 -8.78 10.59
CA GLY A 43 5.55 -7.48 9.94
C GLY A 43 6.98 -6.95 10.00
N ASP A 44 7.94 -7.75 10.49
CA ASP A 44 9.36 -7.38 10.45
C ASP A 44 9.97 -7.78 9.10
N LEU A 45 10.07 -6.80 8.21
CA LEU A 45 10.68 -6.97 6.90
C LEU A 45 12.16 -6.60 6.89
N SER A 46 12.78 -6.26 8.03
CA SER A 46 14.18 -5.82 8.12
C SER A 46 15.20 -6.97 7.99
N VAL A 47 14.75 -8.20 8.24
CA VAL A 47 15.55 -9.42 8.13
C VAL A 47 16.19 -9.57 6.75
N SER A 48 17.52 -9.74 6.75
CA SER A 48 18.30 -10.04 5.55
C SER A 48 18.66 -11.52 5.52
N THR A 49 18.29 -12.20 4.44
CA THR A 49 18.73 -13.57 4.17
C THR A 49 19.64 -13.54 2.95
N GLN A 50 20.90 -13.91 3.14
CA GLN A 50 21.84 -14.08 2.03
C GLN A 50 22.03 -15.56 1.77
N ALA A 51 21.84 -15.97 0.52
CA ALA A 51 22.14 -17.33 0.09
C ALA A 51 23.66 -17.51 0.03
N THR A 52 24.21 -18.36 0.90
CA THR A 52 25.65 -18.67 0.92
C THR A 52 25.99 -19.99 0.24
N SER A 53 24.99 -20.75 -0.22
CA SER A 53 25.14 -22.05 -0.88
C SER A 53 24.42 -22.08 -2.22
N LYS A 54 24.84 -23.00 -3.11
CA LYS A 54 24.22 -23.24 -4.44
C LYS A 54 23.30 -24.48 -4.46
N ASP A 55 23.15 -25.14 -3.32
CA ASP A 55 22.24 -26.29 -3.13
C ASP A 55 20.77 -25.84 -2.97
N GLU A 56 19.89 -26.80 -2.72
CA GLU A 56 18.47 -26.60 -2.48
C GLU A 56 18.20 -25.68 -1.28
N ALA A 57 19.02 -25.75 -0.23
CA ALA A 57 18.90 -24.89 0.94
C ALA A 57 19.25 -23.44 0.60
N GLY A 58 20.27 -23.24 -0.24
CA GLY A 58 20.63 -21.95 -0.82
C GLY A 58 19.55 -21.38 -1.72
N LYS A 59 18.96 -22.19 -2.62
CA LYS A 59 17.84 -21.77 -3.47
C LYS A 59 16.61 -21.34 -2.67
N MET A 60 16.28 -22.09 -1.62
CA MET A 60 15.17 -21.74 -0.73
C MET A 60 15.43 -20.42 0.03
N LEU A 61 16.65 -20.20 0.51
CA LEU A 61 17.03 -18.92 1.12
C LEU A 61 16.94 -17.76 0.12
N ALA A 62 17.38 -17.96 -1.12
CA ALA A 62 17.29 -16.95 -2.18
C ALA A 62 15.83 -16.60 -2.49
N ALA A 63 14.95 -17.60 -2.63
CA ALA A 63 13.52 -17.38 -2.85
C ALA A 63 12.85 -16.65 -1.67
N THR A 64 13.26 -16.98 -0.44
CA THR A 64 12.79 -16.27 0.77
C THR A 64 13.25 -14.81 0.78
N ALA A 65 14.49 -14.55 0.38
CA ALA A 65 15.04 -13.20 0.26
C ALA A 65 14.28 -12.36 -0.76
N GLU A 66 13.99 -12.94 -1.94
CA GLU A 66 13.22 -12.30 -3.00
C GLU A 66 11.79 -11.95 -2.55
N MET A 67 11.11 -12.88 -1.86
CA MET A 67 9.79 -12.63 -1.27
C MET A 67 9.84 -11.46 -0.27
N THR A 68 10.79 -11.47 0.67
CA THR A 68 10.94 -10.39 1.67
C THR A 68 11.27 -9.05 1.00
N ALA A 69 12.11 -9.05 -0.05
CA ALA A 69 12.45 -7.84 -0.78
C ALA A 69 11.23 -7.25 -1.51
N MET A 70 10.39 -8.10 -2.13
CA MET A 70 9.16 -7.67 -2.78
C MET A 70 8.18 -7.05 -1.78
N LEU A 71 7.96 -7.72 -0.64
CA LEU A 71 7.12 -7.21 0.44
C LEU A 71 7.64 -5.88 1.00
N ARG A 72 8.96 -5.76 1.18
CA ARG A 72 9.59 -4.54 1.67
C ARG A 72 9.38 -3.40 0.69
N ARG A 73 9.67 -3.61 -0.60
CA ARG A 73 9.45 -2.62 -1.65
C ARG A 73 8.00 -2.16 -1.69
N PHE A 74 7.04 -3.08 -1.66
CA PHE A 74 5.61 -2.73 -1.68
C PHE A 74 5.20 -1.92 -0.44
N SER A 75 5.70 -2.31 0.75
CA SER A 75 5.47 -1.59 2.00
C SER A 75 6.05 -0.18 1.96
N GLU A 76 7.28 -0.02 1.47
CA GLU A 76 7.95 1.27 1.31
C GLU A 76 7.17 2.20 0.37
N GLN A 77 6.69 1.70 -0.78
CA GLN A 77 5.88 2.51 -1.69
C GLN A 77 4.52 2.90 -1.09
N THR A 78 3.91 2.00 -0.32
CA THR A 78 2.64 2.30 0.39
C THR A 78 2.85 3.37 1.48
N GLN A 79 3.96 3.30 2.20
CA GLN A 79 4.32 4.32 3.20
C GLN A 79 4.65 5.66 2.55
N LEU A 80 5.39 5.66 1.44
CA LEU A 80 5.69 6.87 0.67
C LEU A 80 4.39 7.51 0.19
N MET A 81 3.47 6.73 -0.37
CA MET A 81 2.13 7.18 -0.77
C MET A 81 1.40 7.89 0.38
N ALA A 82 1.36 7.28 1.57
CA ALA A 82 0.73 7.89 2.74
C ALA A 82 1.41 9.21 3.15
N GLN A 83 2.74 9.28 3.10
CA GLN A 83 3.50 10.50 3.41
C GLN A 83 3.23 11.62 2.41
N MET A 84 3.19 11.31 1.10
CA MET A 84 2.93 12.30 0.05
C MET A 84 1.49 12.86 0.16
N HIS A 85 0.52 12.00 0.47
CA HIS A 85 -0.89 12.40 0.67
C HIS A 85 -1.16 13.11 1.99
N ALA A 86 -0.22 13.10 2.93
CA ALA A 86 -0.30 13.87 4.17
C ALA A 86 0.07 15.36 3.99
N GLY A 87 0.52 15.78 2.80
CA GLY A 87 0.78 17.19 2.51
C GLY A 87 1.58 17.47 1.23
N PRO A 88 2.73 16.83 0.99
CA PRO A 88 3.64 17.23 -0.09
C PRO A 88 3.06 17.15 -1.49
N ASP A 89 2.33 16.07 -1.81
CA ASP A 89 1.77 15.83 -3.13
C ASP A 89 0.67 14.76 -3.07
N ILE A 90 -0.58 15.20 -3.12
CA ILE A 90 -1.75 14.31 -3.20
C ILE A 90 -1.91 13.64 -4.57
N SER A 91 -1.03 13.90 -5.53
CA SER A 91 -1.05 13.29 -6.86
C SER A 91 -0.06 12.12 -7.00
N HIS A 92 0.75 11.85 -5.99
CA HIS A 92 1.64 10.68 -5.97
C HIS A 92 0.83 9.38 -6.07
N ARG A 93 1.38 8.38 -6.77
CA ARG A 93 0.80 7.05 -6.99
C ARG A 93 1.82 5.97 -6.64
N ILE A 94 1.34 4.83 -6.17
CA ILE A 94 2.18 3.63 -6.05
C ILE A 94 2.53 3.17 -7.48
N PRO A 95 3.81 2.87 -7.79
CA PRO A 95 4.19 2.27 -9.07
C PRO A 95 3.43 0.96 -9.32
N GLU A 96 3.05 0.69 -10.57
CA GLU A 96 2.25 -0.50 -10.93
C GLU A 96 3.08 -1.63 -11.55
N ASP A 97 4.41 -1.53 -11.50
CA ASP A 97 5.35 -2.55 -12.01
C ASP A 97 5.55 -3.74 -11.05
N PHE A 98 4.60 -3.95 -10.14
CA PHE A 98 4.60 -5.09 -9.23
C PHE A 98 3.98 -6.33 -9.90
N PRO A 99 4.56 -7.53 -9.71
CA PRO A 99 4.03 -8.74 -10.31
C PRO A 99 2.78 -9.26 -9.58
N GLY A 100 1.86 -9.87 -10.35
CA GLY A 100 0.74 -10.64 -9.83
C GLY A 100 -0.14 -9.87 -8.84
N VAL A 101 -0.41 -10.47 -7.68
CA VAL A 101 -1.30 -9.91 -6.65
C VAL A 101 -0.81 -8.56 -6.13
N TYR A 102 0.51 -8.34 -6.04
CA TYR A 102 1.05 -7.06 -5.59
C TYR A 102 0.70 -5.91 -6.55
N GLY A 103 0.72 -6.16 -7.86
CA GLY A 103 0.28 -5.20 -8.87
C GLY A 103 -1.22 -4.90 -8.77
N GLN A 104 -2.04 -5.94 -8.55
CA GLN A 104 -3.48 -5.76 -8.34
C GLN A 104 -3.78 -4.92 -7.09
N LEU A 105 -3.03 -5.13 -6.00
CA LEU A 105 -3.14 -4.32 -4.79
C LEU A 105 -2.71 -2.87 -5.02
N ALA A 106 -1.59 -2.64 -5.71
CA ALA A 106 -1.13 -1.30 -6.07
C ALA A 106 -2.19 -0.55 -6.90
N GLY A 107 -2.71 -1.19 -7.95
CA GLY A 107 -3.78 -0.64 -8.78
C GLY A 107 -5.05 -0.36 -7.98
N GLY A 108 -5.49 -1.30 -7.12
CA GLY A 108 -6.67 -1.11 -6.28
C GLY A 108 -6.55 0.06 -5.30
N ILE A 109 -5.38 0.21 -4.65
CA ILE A 109 -5.09 1.36 -3.77
C ILE A 109 -5.13 2.66 -4.57
N ASN A 110 -4.48 2.69 -5.74
CA ASN A 110 -4.50 3.85 -6.64
C ASN A 110 -5.94 4.19 -7.05
N THR A 111 -6.76 3.21 -7.46
CA THR A 111 -8.16 3.45 -7.84
C THR A 111 -8.95 4.09 -6.70
N VAL A 112 -8.91 3.50 -5.50
CA VAL A 112 -9.68 4.02 -4.35
C VAL A 112 -9.28 5.45 -4.04
N ILE A 113 -7.98 5.74 -3.91
CA ILE A 113 -7.54 7.09 -3.51
C ILE A 113 -7.90 8.13 -4.58
N PHE A 114 -7.64 7.83 -5.84
CA PHE A 114 -7.79 8.82 -6.91
C PHE A 114 -9.25 9.03 -7.32
N GLU A 115 -10.10 8.01 -7.27
CA GLU A 115 -11.53 8.23 -7.49
C GLU A 115 -12.14 9.17 -6.45
N HIS A 116 -11.65 9.16 -5.20
CA HIS A 116 -12.09 10.12 -4.18
C HIS A 116 -11.51 11.51 -4.43
N LEU A 117 -10.23 11.60 -4.79
CA LEU A 117 -9.58 12.87 -5.09
C LEU A 117 -10.21 13.58 -6.29
N ASP A 118 -10.57 12.83 -7.34
CA ASP A 118 -11.23 13.36 -8.53
C ASP A 118 -12.60 13.96 -8.17
N ALA A 119 -13.38 13.28 -7.32
CA ALA A 119 -14.66 13.84 -6.85
C ALA A 119 -14.50 15.12 -6.00
N ILE A 120 -13.45 15.21 -5.19
CA ILE A 120 -13.14 16.42 -4.41
C ILE A 120 -12.75 17.56 -5.34
N ARG A 121 -11.92 17.29 -6.36
CA ARG A 121 -11.52 18.28 -7.38
C ARG A 121 -12.73 18.79 -8.17
N ASP A 122 -13.58 17.89 -8.66
CA ASP A 122 -14.84 18.22 -9.35
C ASP A 122 -15.72 19.14 -8.48
N ALA A 123 -15.81 18.84 -7.17
CA ALA A 123 -16.58 19.65 -6.22
C ALA A 123 -15.97 21.05 -6.00
N ILE A 124 -14.64 21.15 -5.88
CA ILE A 124 -13.94 22.43 -5.74
C ILE A 124 -14.15 23.30 -6.98
N ASP A 125 -14.08 22.71 -8.18
CA ASP A 125 -14.26 23.45 -9.43
C ASP A 125 -15.66 24.08 -9.53
N VAL A 126 -16.69 23.31 -9.16
CA VAL A 126 -18.07 23.84 -9.12
C VAL A 126 -18.25 24.88 -8.00
N LEU A 127 -17.66 24.67 -6.81
CA LEU A 127 -17.69 25.67 -5.73
C LEU A 127 -17.01 26.98 -6.13
N ASN A 128 -15.92 26.93 -6.89
CA ASN A 128 -15.25 28.12 -7.42
C ASN A 128 -16.17 28.90 -8.39
N GLN A 129 -16.94 28.20 -9.22
CA GLN A 129 -17.95 28.83 -10.09
C GLN A 129 -19.04 29.51 -9.25
N TYR A 130 -19.52 28.85 -8.20
CA TYR A 130 -20.52 29.42 -7.30
C TYR A 130 -19.99 30.66 -6.58
N ALA A 131 -18.73 30.65 -6.15
CA ALA A 131 -18.10 31.76 -5.45
C ALA A 131 -17.99 33.05 -6.30
N ILE A 132 -17.90 32.93 -7.62
CA ILE A 132 -17.91 34.07 -8.55
C ILE A 132 -19.32 34.40 -9.08
N GLY A 133 -20.37 33.80 -8.50
CA GLY A 133 -21.77 34.04 -8.85
C GLY A 133 -22.28 33.22 -10.04
N ASN A 134 -21.45 32.38 -10.66
CA ASN A 134 -21.89 31.47 -11.70
C ASN A 134 -22.50 30.20 -11.10
N LEU A 135 -23.81 30.23 -10.88
CA LEU A 135 -24.58 29.10 -10.35
C LEU A 135 -25.13 28.18 -11.44
N ALA A 136 -24.70 28.31 -12.70
CA ALA A 136 -25.18 27.45 -13.78
C ALA A 136 -24.76 25.98 -13.63
N PRO A 137 -23.49 25.64 -13.29
CA PRO A 137 -23.05 24.25 -13.19
C PRO A 137 -23.81 23.48 -12.11
N ASP A 138 -24.02 22.19 -12.33
CA ASP A 138 -24.50 21.26 -11.31
C ASP A 138 -23.33 20.40 -10.81
N ALA A 139 -23.38 20.02 -9.54
CA ALA A 139 -22.44 19.06 -8.98
C ALA A 139 -22.59 17.70 -9.68
N ARG A 140 -21.46 17.02 -9.92
CA ARG A 140 -21.45 15.67 -10.47
C ARG A 140 -22.25 14.72 -9.57
N ARG A 141 -23.19 13.98 -10.15
CA ARG A 141 -23.97 12.98 -9.41
C ARG A 141 -23.10 11.76 -9.12
N LEU A 142 -23.01 11.39 -7.85
CA LEU A 142 -22.19 10.28 -7.35
C LEU A 142 -23.08 9.21 -6.72
N PRO A 143 -22.78 7.91 -6.93
CA PRO A 143 -23.62 6.82 -6.45
C PRO A 143 -23.42 6.52 -4.95
N GLY A 144 -24.42 5.90 -4.34
CA GLY A 144 -24.35 5.35 -2.98
C GLY A 144 -24.02 6.40 -1.93
N SER A 145 -23.18 6.05 -0.95
CA SER A 145 -22.78 6.96 0.14
C SER A 145 -22.00 8.19 -0.33
N ARG A 146 -21.49 8.22 -1.57
CA ARG A 146 -20.82 9.39 -2.14
C ARG A 146 -21.82 10.47 -2.58
N ALA A 147 -23.13 10.17 -2.59
CA ALA A 147 -24.16 11.12 -2.95
C ALA A 147 -24.17 12.37 -2.05
N ILE A 148 -23.83 12.19 -0.77
CA ILE A 148 -23.78 13.27 0.23
C ILE A 148 -22.98 14.50 -0.23
N LEU A 149 -21.94 14.30 -1.04
CA LEU A 149 -21.12 15.39 -1.56
C LEU A 149 -21.93 16.30 -2.48
N HIS A 150 -22.63 15.75 -3.48
CA HIS A 150 -23.40 16.56 -4.43
C HIS A 150 -24.69 17.09 -3.82
N GLU A 151 -25.32 16.36 -2.90
CA GLU A 151 -26.50 16.84 -2.17
C GLU A 151 -26.18 18.09 -1.33
N SER A 152 -25.03 18.10 -0.66
CA SER A 152 -24.57 19.28 0.10
C SER A 152 -24.30 20.48 -0.82
N MET A 153 -23.76 20.23 -2.01
CA MET A 153 -23.53 21.27 -3.01
C MET A 153 -24.83 21.80 -3.63
N ASP A 154 -25.82 20.94 -3.88
CA ASP A 154 -27.14 21.35 -4.34
C ASP A 154 -27.82 22.27 -3.30
N ALA A 155 -27.73 21.92 -2.02
CA ALA A 155 -28.25 22.75 -0.94
C ALA A 155 -27.55 24.12 -0.87
N ALA A 156 -26.23 24.15 -1.03
CA ALA A 156 -25.47 25.40 -1.10
C ALA A 156 -25.90 26.26 -2.30
N LYS A 157 -26.04 25.67 -3.50
CA LYS A 157 -26.54 26.35 -4.70
C LYS A 157 -27.94 26.94 -4.49
N ALA A 158 -28.85 26.16 -3.92
CA ALA A 158 -30.21 26.61 -3.63
C ALA A 158 -30.22 27.81 -2.66
N SER A 159 -29.39 27.78 -1.62
CA SER A 159 -29.24 28.90 -0.68
C SER A 159 -28.72 30.16 -1.36
N LEU A 160 -27.68 30.04 -2.20
CA LEU A 160 -27.13 31.17 -2.95
C LEU A 160 -28.14 31.77 -3.95
N LEU A 161 -28.93 30.94 -4.63
CA LEU A 161 -30.01 31.39 -5.52
C LEU A 161 -31.09 32.17 -4.74
N ALA A 162 -31.48 31.68 -3.57
CA ALA A 162 -32.46 32.35 -2.72
C ALA A 162 -31.97 33.73 -2.26
N ILE A 163 -30.70 33.83 -1.83
CA ILE A 163 -30.07 35.10 -1.44
C ILE A 163 -30.05 36.07 -2.62
N ASN A 164 -29.65 35.62 -3.82
CA ASN A 164 -29.60 36.48 -5.01
C ASN A 164 -31.00 37.02 -5.36
N THR A 165 -32.02 36.16 -5.29
CA THR A 165 -33.42 36.55 -5.54
C THR A 165 -33.90 37.59 -4.53
N GLN A 166 -33.58 37.41 -3.24
CA GLN A 166 -33.94 38.39 -2.20
C GLN A 166 -33.24 39.74 -2.39
N ILE A 167 -31.97 39.74 -2.78
CA ILE A 167 -31.21 40.97 -3.08
C ILE A 167 -31.85 41.72 -4.26
N GLN A 168 -32.24 41.00 -5.32
CA GLN A 168 -32.90 41.60 -6.47
C GLN A 168 -34.25 42.24 -6.07
N GLN A 169 -35.06 41.53 -5.28
CA GLN A 169 -36.33 42.06 -4.77
C GLN A 169 -36.13 43.32 -3.90
N LEU A 170 -35.13 43.30 -3.01
CA LEU A 170 -34.77 44.47 -2.19
C LEU A 170 -34.33 45.67 -3.06
N ALA A 171 -33.52 45.41 -4.09
CA ALA A 171 -33.05 46.45 -5.02
C ALA A 171 -34.19 47.06 -5.85
N GLU A 172 -35.10 46.22 -6.35
CA GLU A 172 -36.30 46.67 -7.08
C GLU A 172 -37.24 47.48 -6.20
N ALA A 173 -37.51 47.02 -4.97
CA ALA A 173 -38.35 47.74 -4.02
C ALA A 173 -37.73 49.10 -3.64
N ALA A 174 -36.41 49.17 -3.48
CA ALA A 174 -35.69 50.42 -3.20
C ALA A 174 -35.65 51.37 -4.40
N ALA A 175 -35.65 50.87 -5.64
CA ALA A 175 -35.68 51.70 -6.84
C ALA A 175 -37.08 52.26 -7.16
N ALA A 176 -38.14 51.62 -6.66
CA ALA A 176 -39.53 52.01 -6.88
C ALA A 176 -40.10 52.98 -5.84
N GLY A 177 -39.38 53.26 -4.74
CA GLY A 177 -39.73 54.21 -3.68
C GLY A 177 -38.82 55.43 -3.67
#